data_AF-A0AAN9IE96-F1
#
_entry.id   AF-A0AAN9IE96-F1
#
_cell.length_a   1.000
_cell.length_b   1.000
_cell.length_c   1.000
_cell.angle_alpha   90.00
_cell.angle_beta   90.00
_cell.angle_gamma   90.00
#
_symmetry.space_group_name_H-M   'P 1'
#
loop_
_entity.id
_entity.type
_entity.pdbx_description
1 polymer ?
#
loop_
_entity_poly.entity_id
_entity_poly.type
_entity_poly.pdbx_seq_one_letter_code
_entity_poly.pdbx_strand_id
1 'polypeptide(L)'
;MLKNEVKDSWWWSVEAVGSYSVKSAYNLIQDQHRAGERIAEHSEILWKPDAPLKAIAFRWRVIMDKIPINLNLMRRGILMSADRAKCQRCLLQDEDSGHLLCSVRIGALQLELILFPY
;
A
#
# COMPACT_ATOMS: atom_id res chain seq x y z
N MET A 1 9.56 -14.47 36.48
CA MET A 1 10.29 -13.49 37.31
C MET A 1 10.89 -12.46 36.36
N LEU A 2 10.35 -11.23 36.34
CA LEU A 2 10.97 -10.11 35.62
C LEU A 2 12.19 -9.67 36.44
N LYS A 3 13.37 -9.69 35.84
CA LYS A 3 14.60 -9.24 36.49
C LYS A 3 14.53 -7.72 36.69
N ASN A 4 14.37 -7.29 37.93
CA ASN A 4 14.61 -5.90 38.31
C ASN A 4 16.09 -5.58 38.09
N GLU A 5 16.35 -4.41 37.49
CA GLU A 5 17.66 -3.79 37.17
C GLU A 5 18.18 -3.83 35.73
N VAL A 6 17.37 -4.22 34.73
CA VAL A 6 17.71 -3.88 33.33
C VAL A 6 17.06 -2.53 32.99
N LYS A 7 17.88 -1.51 32.76
CA LYS A 7 17.40 -0.21 32.26
C LYS A 7 16.88 -0.42 30.83
N ASP A 8 15.61 -0.12 30.60
CA ASP A 8 15.04 -0.15 29.25
C ASP A 8 15.86 0.73 28.30
N SER A 9 16.20 0.18 27.14
CA SER A 9 16.98 0.87 26.11
C SER A 9 16.30 0.72 24.76
N TRP A 10 16.41 1.75 23.93
CA TRP A 10 15.90 1.73 22.56
C TRP A 10 16.77 0.79 21.72
N TRP A 11 16.15 -0.17 21.05
CA TRP A 11 16.82 -1.08 20.12
C TRP A 11 16.56 -0.66 18.67
N TRP A 12 17.62 -0.47 17.92
CA TRP A 12 17.59 -0.15 16.49
C TRP A 12 17.89 -1.40 15.66
N SER A 13 16.85 -1.98 15.06
CA SER A 13 16.94 -3.28 14.37
C SER A 13 17.69 -3.26 13.03
N VAL A 14 18.10 -2.09 12.53
CA VAL A 14 18.76 -1.96 11.22
C VAL A 14 20.26 -2.23 11.31
N GLU A 15 20.87 -1.95 12.47
CA GLU A 15 22.30 -2.21 12.70
C GLU A 15 22.46 -3.38 13.67
N ALA A 16 23.46 -4.23 13.44
CA ALA A 16 23.73 -5.41 14.30
C ALA A 16 24.07 -5.04 15.75
N VAL A 17 24.59 -3.84 15.98
CA VAL A 17 24.94 -3.31 17.30
C VAL A 17 23.68 -2.80 18.06
N GLY A 18 22.54 -2.68 17.38
CA GLY A 18 21.28 -2.25 18.01
C GLY A 18 21.22 -0.77 18.36
N SER A 19 22.25 0.00 18.01
CA SER A 19 22.36 1.44 18.27
C SER A 19 21.79 2.27 17.13
N TYR A 20 20.99 3.29 17.44
CA TYR A 20 20.50 4.24 16.45
C TYR A 20 21.63 5.16 15.95
N SER A 21 21.70 5.37 14.63
CA SER A 21 22.49 6.45 14.04
C SER A 21 21.66 7.17 12.96
N VAL A 22 21.86 8.48 12.80
CA VAL A 22 21.21 9.27 11.73
C VAL A 22 21.54 8.68 10.36
N LYS A 23 22.76 8.15 10.19
CA LYS A 23 23.23 7.53 8.95
C LYS A 23 22.43 6.27 8.59
N SER A 24 22.23 5.34 9.53
CA SER A 24 21.45 4.13 9.22
C SER A 24 19.97 4.41 9.08
N ALA A 25 19.42 5.35 9.84
CA ALA A 25 18.05 5.84 9.63
C ALA A 25 17.87 6.42 8.23
N TYR A 26 18.80 7.28 7.78
CA TYR A 26 18.77 7.86 6.45
C TYR A 26 18.89 6.81 5.35
N ASN A 27 19.82 5.85 5.50
CA ASN A 27 19.99 4.77 4.53
C ASN A 27 18.75 3.87 4.44
N LEU A 28 18.12 3.54 5.58
CA LEU A 28 16.86 2.78 5.59
C LEU A 28 15.78 3.50 4.79
N ILE A 29 15.62 4.81 5.01
CA ILE A 29 14.65 5.63 4.29
C ILE A 29 14.97 5.65 2.80
N GLN A 30 16.23 5.86 2.42
CA GLN A 30 16.67 5.86 1.01
C GLN A 30 16.43 4.51 0.33
N ASP A 31 16.72 3.39 0.99
CA ASP A 31 16.46 2.06 0.44
C ASP A 31 14.96 1.79 0.26
N GLN A 32 14.12 2.27 1.18
CA GLN A 32 12.67 2.23 1.02
C GLN A 32 12.18 3.10 -0.14
N HIS A 33 12.79 4.27 -0.34
CA HIS A 33 12.48 5.14 -1.49
C HIS A 33 12.88 4.53 -2.83
N ARG A 34 14.03 3.86 -2.91
CA ARG A 34 14.46 3.12 -4.11
C ARG A 34 13.50 1.98 -4.46
N ALA A 35 12.98 1.27 -3.47
CA ALA A 35 11.91 0.30 -3.69
C ALA A 35 10.61 0.96 -4.24
N GLY A 36 10.39 2.24 -3.93
CA GLY A 36 9.31 3.08 -4.43
C GLY A 36 9.58 3.81 -5.76
N GLU A 37 10.79 3.75 -6.33
CA GLU A 37 11.15 4.47 -7.57
C GLU A 37 10.32 4.04 -8.80
N ARG A 38 9.71 2.85 -8.78
CA ARG A 38 8.72 2.42 -9.80
C ARG A 38 7.52 3.38 -9.93
N ILE A 39 7.27 4.20 -8.90
CA ILE A 39 6.20 5.20 -8.89
C ILE A 39 6.63 6.47 -9.65
N ALA A 40 7.92 6.83 -9.60
CA ALA A 40 8.45 8.02 -10.27
C ALA A 40 8.45 7.86 -11.80
N GLU A 41 8.69 6.65 -12.31
CA GLU A 41 8.61 6.31 -13.74
C GLU A 41 7.25 6.60 -14.37
N HIS A 42 6.17 6.65 -13.58
CA HIS A 42 4.80 6.90 -14.07
C HIS A 42 4.26 8.29 -13.68
N SER A 43 5.12 9.20 -13.22
CA SER A 43 4.73 10.54 -12.75
C SER A 43 3.99 11.36 -13.82
N GLU A 44 4.38 11.26 -15.09
CA GLU A 44 3.69 11.96 -16.19
C GLU A 44 2.25 11.45 -16.41
N ILE A 45 2.03 10.14 -16.25
CA ILE A 45 0.71 9.54 -16.34
C ILE A 45 -0.12 9.94 -15.12
N LEU A 46 0.51 10.01 -13.95
CA LEU A 46 -0.12 10.35 -12.67
C LEU A 46 -0.70 11.75 -12.64
N TRP A 47 0.04 12.72 -13.15
CA TRP A 47 -0.26 14.15 -13.02
C TRP A 47 -0.84 14.77 -14.29
N LYS A 48 -1.50 13.97 -15.14
CA LYS A 48 -2.15 14.51 -16.34
C LYS A 48 -3.11 15.68 -15.98
N PRO A 49 -2.93 16.86 -16.59
CA PRO A 49 -3.64 18.08 -16.20
C PRO A 49 -5.15 18.00 -16.44
N ASP A 50 -5.59 17.16 -17.39
CA ASP A 50 -6.99 17.08 -17.80
C ASP A 50 -7.84 16.12 -16.95
N ALA A 51 -7.25 15.47 -15.93
CA ALA A 51 -7.99 14.57 -15.07
C ALA A 51 -8.65 15.31 -13.89
N PRO A 52 -9.91 14.99 -13.54
CA PRO A 52 -10.52 15.51 -12.32
C PRO A 52 -9.68 15.18 -11.09
N LEU A 53 -9.60 16.11 -10.11
CA LEU A 53 -8.82 15.93 -8.87
C LEU A 53 -9.17 14.62 -8.14
N LYS A 54 -10.44 14.20 -8.17
CA LYS A 54 -10.88 12.92 -7.58
C LYS A 54 -10.22 11.71 -8.25
N ALA A 55 -10.06 11.74 -9.58
CA ALA A 55 -9.42 10.67 -10.34
C ALA A 55 -7.91 10.63 -10.07
N ILE A 56 -7.25 11.79 -9.98
CA ILE A 56 -5.83 11.91 -9.62
C ILE A 56 -5.61 11.34 -8.20
N ALA A 57 -6.40 11.77 -7.23
CA ALA A 57 -6.31 11.30 -5.84
C ALA A 57 -6.58 9.79 -5.73
N PHE A 58 -7.56 9.27 -6.48
CA PHE A 58 -7.83 7.84 -6.53
C PHE A 58 -6.63 7.06 -7.10
N ARG A 59 -6.10 7.50 -8.24
CA ARG A 59 -4.94 6.85 -8.89
C ARG A 59 -3.72 6.84 -7.98
N TRP A 60 -3.45 7.95 -7.29
CA TRP A 60 -2.39 8.04 -6.29
C TRP A 60 -2.58 7.03 -5.15
N ARG A 61 -3.81 6.87 -4.65
CA ARG A 61 -4.13 5.85 -3.63
C ARG A 61 -3.91 4.43 -4.14
N VAL A 62 -4.24 4.14 -5.40
CA VAL A 62 -4.01 2.81 -6.02
C VAL A 62 -2.52 2.50 -6.08
N ILE A 63 -1.72 3.45 -6.56
CA ILE A 63 -0.27 3.27 -6.73
C ILE A 63 0.46 3.12 -5.40
N MET A 64 0.01 3.82 -4.37
CA MET A 64 0.53 3.67 -3.02
C MET A 64 0.00 2.43 -2.28
N ASP A 65 -0.83 1.61 -2.94
CA ASP A 65 -1.55 0.47 -2.35
C ASP A 65 -2.29 0.86 -1.05
N LYS A 66 -2.97 2.02 -1.09
CA LYS A 66 -3.72 2.61 0.02
C LYS A 66 -5.23 2.61 -0.20
N ILE A 67 -5.74 1.84 -1.16
CA ILE A 67 -7.18 1.63 -1.35
C ILE A 67 -7.73 0.61 -0.32
N PRO A 68 -9.02 0.69 0.03
CA PRO A 68 -9.65 -0.20 1.00
C PRO A 68 -9.99 -1.57 0.38
N ILE A 69 -8.97 -2.36 0.04
CA ILE A 69 -9.10 -3.74 -0.45
C ILE A 69 -8.80 -4.74 0.66
N ASN A 70 -9.37 -5.94 0.57
CA ASN A 70 -9.26 -6.94 1.65
C ASN A 70 -7.81 -7.29 2.00
N LEU A 71 -6.91 -7.45 1.02
CA LEU A 71 -5.49 -7.70 1.31
C LEU A 71 -4.84 -6.55 2.09
N ASN A 72 -5.16 -5.29 1.78
CA ASN A 72 -4.64 -4.14 2.51
C ASN A 72 -5.22 -4.01 3.91
N LEU A 73 -6.50 -4.36 4.08
CA LEU A 73 -7.14 -4.40 5.39
C LEU A 73 -6.53 -5.50 6.27
N MET A 74 -6.22 -6.68 5.71
CA MET A 74 -5.50 -7.74 6.43
C MET A 74 -4.08 -7.31 6.82
N ARG A 75 -3.31 -6.70 5.91
CA ARG A 75 -1.96 -6.20 6.22
C ARG A 75 -1.96 -5.17 7.35
N ARG A 76 -3.07 -4.44 7.55
CA ARG A 76 -3.26 -3.47 8.64
C ARG A 76 -3.85 -4.09 9.91
N GLY A 77 -4.08 -5.41 9.94
CA GLY A 77 -4.69 -6.10 11.07
C GLY A 77 -6.18 -5.81 11.28
N ILE A 78 -6.86 -5.18 10.30
CA ILE A 78 -8.30 -4.88 10.38
C ILE A 78 -9.11 -6.14 10.08
N LEU A 79 -8.69 -6.94 9.10
CA LEU A 79 -9.25 -8.25 8.82
C LEU A 79 -8.37 -9.32 9.48
N MET A 80 -8.95 -10.08 10.41
CA MET A 80 -8.21 -11.05 11.23
C MET A 80 -8.18 -12.47 10.67
N SER A 81 -9.00 -12.80 9.67
CA SER A 81 -9.05 -14.15 9.08
C SER A 81 -8.64 -14.14 7.61
N ALA A 82 -7.76 -15.08 7.23
CA ALA A 82 -7.27 -15.23 5.86
C ALA A 82 -8.40 -15.49 4.85
N ASP A 83 -9.50 -16.12 5.27
CA ASP A 83 -10.66 -16.37 4.41
C ASP A 83 -11.37 -15.07 3.99
N ARG A 84 -11.20 -13.98 4.76
CA ARG A 84 -11.74 -12.65 4.43
C ARG A 84 -10.84 -11.88 3.46
N ALA A 85 -9.67 -12.40 3.11
CA ALA A 85 -8.83 -11.86 2.03
C ALA A 85 -9.49 -12.02 0.67
N LYS A 86 -10.34 -13.05 0.54
CA LYS A 86 -10.98 -13.42 -0.72
C LYS A 86 -11.84 -12.28 -1.24
N CYS A 87 -11.72 -12.03 -2.54
CA CYS A 87 -12.60 -11.13 -3.27
C CYS A 87 -14.04 -11.62 -3.13
N GLN A 88 -14.89 -10.82 -2.50
CA GLN A 88 -16.30 -11.16 -2.26
C GLN A 88 -17.09 -11.25 -3.58
N ARG A 89 -16.52 -10.77 -4.69
CA ARG A 89 -17.15 -10.74 -6.00
C ARG A 89 -16.85 -11.98 -6.84
N CYS A 90 -15.61 -12.47 -6.83
CA CYS A 90 -15.25 -13.67 -7.60
C CYS A 90 -15.17 -14.94 -6.74
N LEU A 91 -14.97 -14.79 -5.43
CA LEU A 91 -14.82 -15.85 -4.42
C LEU A 91 -13.68 -16.86 -4.69
N LEU A 92 -12.82 -16.59 -5.67
CA LEU A 92 -11.78 -17.51 -6.15
C LEU A 92 -10.37 -17.07 -5.78
N GLN A 93 -10.12 -15.76 -5.74
CA GLN A 93 -8.80 -15.16 -5.55
C GLN A 93 -8.85 -14.15 -4.41
N ASP A 94 -7.69 -13.86 -3.83
CA ASP A 94 -7.55 -12.77 -2.86
C ASP A 94 -7.77 -11.43 -3.57
N GLU A 95 -8.37 -10.47 -2.85
CA GLU A 95 -8.65 -9.15 -3.39
C GLU A 95 -7.43 -8.25 -3.29
N ASP A 96 -6.59 -8.28 -4.33
CA ASP A 96 -5.55 -7.28 -4.56
C ASP A 96 -6.04 -6.15 -5.47
N SER A 97 -5.23 -5.09 -5.62
CA SER A 97 -5.57 -3.93 -6.43
C SER A 97 -5.74 -4.27 -7.91
N GLY A 98 -4.95 -5.21 -8.46
CA GLY A 98 -5.08 -5.66 -9.84
C GLY A 98 -6.35 -6.49 -10.04
N HIS A 99 -6.67 -7.38 -9.11
CA HIS A 99 -7.86 -8.21 -9.13
C HIS A 99 -9.14 -7.37 -9.00
N LEU A 100 -9.13 -6.35 -8.13
CA LEU A 100 -10.26 -5.43 -7.98
C LEU A 100 -10.47 -4.56 -9.23
N LEU A 101 -9.39 -4.04 -9.82
CA LEU A 101 -9.47 -3.01 -10.87
C LEU A 101 -9.46 -3.56 -12.30
N CYS A 102 -8.81 -4.70 -12.54
CA CYS A 102 -8.51 -5.22 -13.88
C CYS A 102 -9.09 -6.61 -14.16
N SER A 103 -9.81 -7.25 -13.24
CA SER A 103 -10.35 -8.59 -13.51
C SER A 103 -11.46 -8.56 -14.59
N VAL A 104 -11.36 -9.45 -15.57
CA VAL A 104 -12.19 -9.50 -16.79
C VAL A 104 -13.67 -9.82 -16.52
N ARG A 105 -14.04 -10.21 -15.29
CA ARG A 105 -15.46 -10.28 -14.88
C ARG A 105 -16.05 -8.91 -14.47
N ILE A 106 -15.28 -7.83 -14.51
CA ILE A 106 -15.63 -6.48 -14.03
C ILE A 106 -15.42 -5.40 -15.13
N GLY A 107 -15.07 -5.77 -16.36
CA GLY A 107 -14.66 -4.78 -17.38
C GLY A 107 -15.72 -3.76 -17.84
N ALA A 108 -17.02 -3.98 -17.60
CA ALA A 108 -18.07 -3.18 -18.24
C ALA A 108 -18.74 -2.10 -17.37
N LEU A 109 -18.61 -2.10 -16.03
CA LEU A 109 -19.45 -1.23 -15.18
C LEU A 109 -18.69 -0.27 -14.24
N GLN A 110 -17.36 -0.43 -14.05
CA GLN A 110 -16.62 0.37 -13.07
C GLN A 110 -15.90 1.58 -13.69
N LEU A 111 -15.55 1.54 -14.99
CA LEU A 111 -14.80 2.62 -15.65
C LEU A 111 -15.69 3.73 -16.21
N GLU A 112 -16.92 3.43 -16.60
CA GLU A 112 -17.86 4.47 -17.09
C GLU A 112 -18.30 5.42 -15.97
N LEU A 113 -18.48 4.93 -14.74
CA LEU A 113 -18.90 5.76 -13.60
C LEU A 113 -17.80 6.67 -13.03
N ILE A 114 -16.53 6.44 -13.38
CA ILE A 114 -15.39 7.26 -12.90
C ILE A 114 -14.95 8.27 -13.97
N LEU A 115 -15.14 7.96 -15.25
CA LEU A 115 -14.69 8.81 -16.37
C LEU A 115 -15.80 9.68 -16.97
N PHE A 116 -17.08 9.40 -16.70
CA PHE A 116 -18.20 10.20 -17.18
C PHE A 116 -19.15 10.56 -16.03
N PRO A 117 -18.88 11.64 -15.28
CA PRO A 117 -19.91 12.23 -14.44
C PRO A 117 -20.92 12.94 -15.36
N TYR A 118 -22.16 12.50 -15.37
CA TYR A 118 -23.27 13.43 -15.58
C TYR A 118 -23.43 14.30 -14.34
#